data_AF-A0A372LST6-F1
#
_entry.id   AF-A0A372LST6-F1
#
_cell.length_a   1.000
_cell.length_b   1.000
_cell.length_c   1.000
_cell.angle_alpha   90.00
_cell.angle_beta   90.00
_cell.angle_gamma   90.00
#
_symmetry.space_group_name_H-M   'P 1'
#
loop_
_entity.id
_entity.type
_entity.pdbx_description
1 polymer ?
#
loop_
_entity_poly.entity_id
_entity_poly.type
_entity_poly.pdbx_seq_one_letter_code
_entity_poly.pdbx_strand_id
1 'polypeptide(L)'
;MAGVNPVLNWTHASQFLFYTLVIIMFEATSAFGTVGLSMGLTPELSPIGRIIIIFTMFSGRLGPLTVAFAVAMKRKPDAVRHPKGKIMIG
;
A
#
# COMPACT_ATOMS: atom_id res chain seq x y z
N MET A 1 -20.37 -42.29 -4.30
CA MET A 1 -20.99 -41.01 -3.86
C MET A 1 -19.82 -40.09 -3.50
N ALA A 2 -19.48 -39.01 -4.20
CA ALA A 2 -20.12 -38.23 -5.25
C ALA A 2 -19.10 -37.91 -6.36
N GLY A 3 -19.56 -37.91 -7.62
CA GLY A 3 -18.81 -37.32 -8.72
C GLY A 3 -18.75 -35.81 -8.50
N VAL A 4 -17.59 -35.32 -8.08
CA VAL A 4 -17.36 -33.88 -7.95
C VAL A 4 -17.27 -33.32 -9.36
N ASN A 5 -18.33 -32.65 -9.83
CA ASN A 5 -18.33 -31.98 -11.13
C ASN A 5 -17.17 -30.96 -11.15
N PRO A 6 -16.22 -31.06 -12.10
CA PRO A 6 -15.05 -30.17 -12.12
C PRO A 6 -15.46 -28.70 -12.14
N VAL A 7 -16.57 -28.35 -12.79
CA VAL A 7 -17.11 -26.98 -12.88
C VAL A 7 -17.39 -26.36 -11.50
N LEU A 8 -17.94 -27.12 -10.54
CA LEU A 8 -18.21 -26.61 -9.19
C LEU A 8 -16.91 -26.32 -8.41
N ASN A 9 -15.88 -27.15 -8.60
CA ASN A 9 -14.58 -26.92 -7.97
C ASN A 9 -13.92 -25.64 -8.50
N TRP A 10 -13.98 -25.40 -9.82
CA TRP A 10 -13.44 -24.17 -10.42
C TRP A 10 -14.17 -22.90 -9.95
N THR A 11 -15.48 -22.96 -9.72
CA THR A 11 -16.25 -21.81 -9.19
C THR A 11 -15.91 -21.50 -7.74
N HIS A 12 -15.68 -22.52 -6.91
CA HIS A 12 -15.25 -22.31 -5.52
C HIS A 12 -13.80 -21.82 -5.43
N ALA A 13 -12.90 -22.35 -6.27
CA ALA A 13 -11.51 -21.93 -6.33
C ALA A 13 -11.38 -20.46 -6.76
N SER A 14 -12.16 -20.01 -7.76
CA SER A 14 -12.17 -18.61 -8.16
C SER A 14 -12.72 -17.71 -7.06
N GLN A 15 -13.85 -18.06 -6.44
CA GLN A 15 -14.41 -17.31 -5.30
C GLN A 15 -13.43 -17.18 -4.14
N PHE A 16 -12.67 -18.23 -3.84
CA PHE A 16 -11.64 -18.20 -2.80
C PHE A 16 -10.48 -17.25 -3.13
N LEU A 17 -10.01 -17.25 -4.39
CA LEU A 17 -8.98 -16.32 -4.85
C LEU A 17 -9.44 -14.86 -4.77
N PHE A 18 -10.68 -14.59 -5.18
CA PHE A 18 -11.27 -13.24 -5.07
C PHE A 18 -11.40 -12.78 -3.62
N TYR A 19 -11.86 -13.64 -2.72
CA TYR A 19 -11.99 -13.30 -1.30
C TYR A 19 -10.64 -12.98 -0.64
N THR A 20 -9.61 -13.78 -0.92
CA THR A 20 -8.26 -13.58 -0.39
C THR A 20 -7.65 -12.25 -0.85
N LEU A 21 -7.86 -11.91 -2.14
CA LEU A 21 -7.39 -10.63 -2.69
C LEU A 21 -8.04 -9.44 -1.97
N VAL A 22 -9.35 -9.50 -1.74
CA VAL A 22 -10.10 -8.42 -1.07
C VAL A 22 -9.59 -8.20 0.36
N ILE A 23 -9.32 -9.27 1.11
CA ILE A 23 -8.75 -9.16 2.46
C ILE A 23 -7.40 -8.45 2.43
N ILE A 24 -6.49 -8.86 1.54
CA ILE A 24 -5.14 -8.28 1.47
C ILE A 24 -5.21 -6.80 1.07
N MET A 25 -6.07 -6.44 0.10
CA MET A 25 -6.26 -5.04 -0.29
C MET A 25 -6.87 -4.20 0.84
N PHE A 26 -7.84 -4.75 1.58
CA PHE A 26 -8.43 -4.08 2.74
C PHE A 26 -7.38 -3.82 3.83
N GLU A 27 -6.57 -4.82 4.16
CA GLU A 27 -5.47 -4.69 5.13
C GLU A 27 -4.44 -3.64 4.70
N ALA A 28 -4.01 -3.68 3.45
CA ALA A 28 -3.05 -2.71 2.92
C ALA A 28 -3.60 -1.26 2.98
N THR A 29 -4.87 -1.08 2.63
CA THR A 29 -5.53 0.23 2.66
C THR A 29 -5.74 0.72 4.10
N SER A 30 -6.15 -0.16 5.01
CA SER A 30 -6.32 0.14 6.44
C SER A 30 -5.00 0.51 7.10
N ALA A 31 -3.92 -0.24 6.80
CA ALA A 31 -2.58 0.05 7.27
C ALA A 31 -2.09 1.42 6.74
N PHE A 32 -2.26 1.71 5.45
CA PHE A 32 -1.88 2.99 4.86
C PHE A 32 -2.69 4.17 5.42
N GLY A 33 -3.98 3.98 5.68
CA GLY A 33 -4.81 5.00 6.33
C GLY A 33 -4.61 5.11 7.83
N THR A 34 -3.81 4.22 8.45
CA THR A 34 -3.68 4.07 9.92
C THR A 34 -5.03 3.91 10.62
N VAL A 35 -5.99 3.26 9.95
CA VAL A 35 -7.37 3.08 10.43
C VAL A 35 -7.42 2.06 11.58
N GLY A 36 -6.52 1.09 11.57
CA GLY A 36 -6.38 0.09 12.64
C GLY A 36 -7.42 -1.05 12.60
N LEU A 37 -8.18 -1.17 11.51
CA LEU A 37 -9.13 -2.26 11.29
C LEU A 37 -8.44 -3.41 10.53
N SER A 38 -8.71 -4.64 10.92
CA SER A 38 -8.15 -5.85 10.32
C SER A 38 -9.25 -6.90 10.13
N MET A 39 -9.21 -7.64 9.03
CA MET A 39 -10.12 -8.77 8.77
C MET A 39 -9.55 -10.10 9.33
N GLY A 40 -8.58 -10.03 10.24
CA GLY A 40 -7.98 -11.18 10.90
C GLY A 40 -6.67 -11.67 10.29
N LEU A 41 -6.13 -10.98 9.27
CA LEU A 41 -4.87 -11.37 8.63
C LEU A 41 -3.64 -10.86 9.40
N THR A 42 -3.76 -9.73 10.12
CA THR A 42 -2.69 -9.13 10.95
C THR A 42 -1.93 -10.11 11.89
N PRO A 43 -2.60 -11.00 12.64
CA PRO A 43 -1.91 -11.97 13.50
C PRO A 43 -1.20 -13.11 12.73
N GLU A 44 -1.67 -13.46 11.54
CA GLU A 44 -1.13 -14.55 10.71
C GLU A 44 0.03 -14.12 9.78
N LEU A 45 0.37 -12.82 9.72
CA LEU A 45 1.51 -12.39 8.93
C LEU A 45 2.83 -12.96 9.47
N SER A 46 3.65 -13.42 8.53
CA SER A 46 5.04 -13.78 8.77
C SER A 46 5.83 -12.60 9.37
N PRO A 47 6.97 -12.84 10.04
CA PRO A 47 7.78 -11.78 10.64
C PRO A 47 8.14 -10.66 9.64
N ILE A 48 8.38 -11.03 8.38
CA ILE A 48 8.67 -10.10 7.28
C ILE A 48 7.42 -9.29 6.91
N GLY A 49 6.26 -9.93 6.83
CA GLY A 49 4.99 -9.25 6.55
C GLY A 49 4.62 -8.20 7.61
N ARG A 50 4.90 -8.49 8.88
CA ARG A 50 4.70 -7.53 9.99
C ARG A 50 5.57 -6.29 9.83
N ILE A 51 6.84 -6.45 9.44
CA ILE A 51 7.75 -5.32 9.18
C ILE A 51 7.20 -4.43 8.06
N ILE A 52 6.74 -5.03 6.96
CA ILE A 52 6.16 -4.29 5.83
C ILE A 52 4.93 -3.49 6.27
N ILE A 53 4.00 -4.11 7.01
CA ILE A 53 2.80 -3.43 7.52
C ILE A 53 3.16 -2.26 8.46
N ILE A 54 4.17 -2.43 9.33
CA ILE A 54 4.65 -1.35 10.21
C ILE A 54 5.16 -0.16 9.38
N PHE A 55 5.95 -0.40 8.33
CA PHE A 55 6.41 0.67 7.44
C PHE A 55 5.26 1.34 6.67
N THR A 56 4.26 0.57 6.25
CA THR A 56 3.06 1.09 5.59
C THR A 56 2.23 1.97 6.54
N MET A 57 2.08 1.58 7.81
CA MET A 57 1.42 2.42 8.84
C MET A 57 2.22 3.69 9.13
N PHE A 58 3.55 3.59 9.17
CA PHE A 58 4.42 4.73 9.41
C PHE A 58 4.37 5.74 8.25
N SER A 59 4.40 5.27 7.00
CA SER A 59 4.26 6.13 5.82
C SER A 59 2.86 6.75 5.72
N GLY A 60 1.83 6.00 6.12
CA GLY A 60 0.46 6.47 6.28
C GLY A 60 0.34 7.62 7.29
N ARG A 61 0.93 7.48 8.48
CA ARG A 61 0.86 8.49 9.54
C ARG A 61 1.71 9.72 9.28
N LEU A 62 2.93 9.55 8.78
CA LEU A 62 3.78 10.67 8.37
C LEU A 62 3.21 11.40 7.15
N GLY A 63 2.43 10.69 6.34
CA GLY A 63 1.89 11.16 5.09
C GLY A 63 2.93 11.11 3.97
N PRO A 64 2.51 10.77 2.74
CA PRO A 64 3.42 10.72 1.58
C PRO A 64 4.11 12.06 1.33
N LEU A 65 3.48 13.18 1.70
CA LEU A 65 4.08 14.52 1.59
C LEU A 65 5.32 14.66 2.48
N THR A 66 5.24 14.27 3.76
CA THR A 66 6.37 14.40 4.70
C THR A 66 7.52 13.47 4.31
N VAL A 67 7.23 12.26 3.82
CA VAL A 67 8.24 11.34 3.28
C VAL A 67 8.88 11.92 2.02
N ALA A 68 8.08 12.44 1.09
CA ALA A 68 8.58 13.10 -0.11
C ALA A 68 9.45 14.32 0.24
N PHE A 69 9.04 15.13 1.21
CA PHE A 69 9.84 16.24 1.72
C PHE A 69 11.12 15.76 2.40
N ALA A 70 11.10 14.75 3.27
CA ALA A 70 12.28 14.22 3.94
C ALA A 70 13.32 13.69 2.95
N VAL A 71 12.89 13.06 1.86
CA VAL A 71 13.76 12.61 0.76
C VAL A 71 14.23 13.81 -0.09
N ALA A 72 13.35 14.78 -0.37
CA ALA A 72 13.65 15.96 -1.18
C ALA A 72 14.49 17.03 -0.46
N MET A 73 14.54 17.03 0.88
CA MET A 73 15.23 18.04 1.71
C MET A 73 16.76 18.00 1.57
N LYS A 74 17.32 17.12 0.73
CA LYS A 74 18.74 17.17 0.32
C LYS A 74 19.05 18.26 -0.71
N ARG A 75 18.23 19.31 -0.82
CA ARG A 75 18.59 20.51 -1.59
C ARG A 75 19.43 21.40 -0.70
N LYS A 76 20.75 21.34 -0.88
CA LYS A 76 21.65 22.43 -0.46
C LYS A 76 21.03 23.76 -0.97
N PRO A 77 21.05 24.86 -0.19
CA PRO A 77 20.66 26.14 -0.75
C PRO A 77 21.50 26.37 -2.00
N ASP A 78 20.83 26.49 -3.15
CA ASP A 78 21.50 26.75 -4.41
C ASP A 78 22.26 28.08 -4.25
N ALA A 79 23.59 27.98 -4.12
CA ALA A 79 24.47 29.15 -4.04
C ALA A 79 24.54 29.92 -5.38
N VAL A 80 23.86 29.42 -6.41
CA VAL A 80 23.82 29.98 -7.75
C VAL A 80 22.38 30.36 -8.09
N ARG A 81 22.15 31.67 -8.17
CA ARG A 81 20.87 32.27 -8.56
C ARG A 81 20.68 32.10 -10.07
N HIS A 82 19.78 31.22 -10.46
CA HIS A 82 19.42 31.03 -11.86
C HIS A 82 18.61 32.23 -12.36
N PRO A 83 18.86 32.74 -13.58
CA PRO A 83 18.08 33.83 -14.16
C PRO A 83 16.62 33.40 -14.34
N LYS A 84 15.68 34.26 -13.96
CA LYS A 84 14.24 34.00 -14.08
C LYS A 84 13.87 33.96 -15.58
N GLY A 85 13.74 32.77 -16.14
CA GLY A 85 13.12 32.57 -17.45
C GLY A 85 11.63 32.90 -17.36
N LYS A 86 11.15 33.84 -18.18
CA LYS A 86 9.72 34.12 -18.33
C LYS A 86 9.12 32.98 -19.17
N ILE A 87 8.54 31.98 -18.50
CA ILE A 87 7.72 30.96 -19.16
C ILE A 87 6.30 31.50 -19.28
N MET A 88 5.92 31.89 -20.50
CA MET A 88 4.54 32.17 -20.87
C MET A 88 3.87 30.83 -21.18
N ILE A 89 2.95 30.42 -20.32
CA ILE A 89 2.05 29.31 -20.62
C ILE A 89 0.86 29.97 -21.32
N GLY A 90 0.72 29.71 -22.61
CA GLY A 90 -0.42 30.18 -23.42
C GLY A 90 -1.73 29.56 -22.98
#